data_AF-A0A6M2DT49-F1
#
_entry.id   AF-A0A6M2DT49-F1
#
_cell.length_a   1.000
_cell.length_b   1.000
_cell.length_c   1.000
_cell.angle_alpha   90.00
_cell.angle_beta   90.00
_cell.angle_gamma   90.00
#
_symmetry.space_group_name_H-M   'P 1'
#
loop_
_entity.id
_entity.type
_entity.pdbx_description
1 polymer ?
#
loop_
_entity_poly.entity_id
_entity_poly.type
_entity_poly.pdbx_seq_one_letter_code
_entity_poly.pdbx_strand_id
1 'polypeptide(L)'
;NARPHTSLMTRQKLRELGWVVLSHPPFSPDIAPSDYHLFLSMANALGGVKLNAKDGCEKWLSEFFANKERGFYEGGIMKLPSRWKQIIE
;
A
#
# COMPACT_ATOMS: atom_id res chain seq x y z
N ASN A 1 1.92 1.65 -11.86
CA ASN A 1 1.75 2.87 -12.69
C ASN A 1 0.37 2.93 -13.36
N ALA A 2 -0.70 2.97 -12.56
CA ALA A 2 -2.06 3.09 -13.12
C ALA A 2 -2.21 4.42 -13.88
N ARG A 3 -3.03 4.44 -14.93
CA ARG A 3 -3.24 5.64 -15.77
C ARG A 3 -3.62 6.91 -14.98
N PRO A 4 -4.48 6.83 -13.94
CA PRO A 4 -4.78 8.01 -13.11
C PRO A 4 -3.57 8.54 -12.33
N HIS A 5 -2.63 7.68 -11.95
CA HIS A 5 -1.45 8.06 -11.17
C HIS A 5 -0.40 8.80 -12.02
N THR A 6 -0.38 8.58 -13.34
CA THR A 6 0.57 9.20 -14.27
C THR A 6 -0.02 10.35 -15.08
N SER A 7 -1.29 10.68 -14.86
CA SER A 7 -1.98 11.79 -15.54
C SER A 7 -1.25 13.12 -15.37
N LEU A 8 -1.45 14.05 -16.31
CA LEU A 8 -0.84 15.38 -16.24
C LEU A 8 -1.25 16.11 -14.96
N MET A 9 -2.53 16.07 -14.60
CA MET A 9 -3.07 16.71 -13.40
C MET A 9 -2.40 16.17 -12.13
N THR A 10 -2.29 14.84 -12.01
CA THR A 10 -1.65 14.20 -10.84
C THR A 10 -0.18 14.59 -10.74
N ARG A 11 0.58 14.57 -11.86
CA ARG A 11 2.00 14.94 -11.87
C ARG A 11 2.23 16.42 -11.54
N GLN A 12 1.37 17.31 -12.04
CA GLN A 12 1.41 18.73 -11.68
C GLN A 12 1.17 18.90 -10.18
N LYS A 13 0.15 18.23 -9.62
CA LYS A 13 -0.15 18.35 -8.19
C LYS A 13 0.97 17.84 -7.30
N LEU A 14 1.59 16.71 -7.65
CA LEU A 14 2.74 16.17 -6.92
C LEU A 14 3.92 17.14 -6.91
N ARG A 15 4.15 17.85 -8.03
CA ARG A 15 5.19 18.89 -8.12
C ARG A 15 4.87 20.08 -7.24
N GLU A 16 3.62 20.57 -7.24
CA GLU A 16 3.18 21.67 -6.37
C GLU A 16 3.37 21.33 -4.88
N LEU A 17 3.12 20.08 -4.50
CA LEU A 17 3.32 19.59 -3.13
C LEU A 17 4.79 19.33 -2.79
N GLY A 18 5.71 19.41 -3.76
CA GLY A 18 7.13 19.14 -3.58
C GLY A 18 7.47 17.66 -3.34
N TRP A 19 6.58 16.73 -3.73
CA TRP A 19 6.77 15.31 -3.48
C TRP A 19 7.66 14.66 -4.53
N VAL A 20 8.64 13.89 -4.09
CA VAL A 20 9.49 13.06 -4.97
C VAL A 20 8.74 11.77 -5.29
N VAL A 21 8.56 11.51 -6.58
CA VAL A 21 7.96 10.26 -7.07
C VAL A 21 9.07 9.23 -7.26
N LEU A 22 9.02 8.16 -6.47
CA LEU A 22 9.94 7.04 -6.63
C LEU A 22 9.60 6.24 -7.91
N SER A 23 10.63 5.83 -8.63
CA SER A 23 10.49 4.93 -9.78
C SER A 23 9.91 3.60 -9.33
N HIS A 24 8.86 3.15 -10.03
CA HIS A 24 8.22 1.87 -9.77
C HIS A 24 8.01 1.12 -11.10
N PRO A 25 8.65 -0.05 -11.30
CA PRO A 25 8.46 -0.85 -12.50
C PRO A 25 7.01 -1.32 -12.70
N PRO A 26 6.55 -1.54 -13.95
CA PRO A 26 5.27 -2.17 -14.22
C PRO A 26 5.20 -3.59 -13.65
N PHE A 27 4.01 -4.01 -13.20
CA PHE A 27 3.73 -5.37 -12.72
C PHE A 27 4.57 -5.84 -11.53
N SER A 28 4.97 -4.94 -10.63
CA SER A 28 5.81 -5.28 -9.47
C SER A 28 5.10 -5.05 -8.12
N PRO A 29 4.02 -5.81 -7.81
CA PRO A 29 3.35 -5.73 -6.51
C PRO A 29 4.25 -6.20 -5.35
N ASP A 30 5.24 -7.03 -5.65
CA ASP A 30 6.23 -7.57 -4.72
C ASP A 30 7.18 -6.51 -4.13
N ILE A 31 7.24 -5.31 -4.72
CA ILE A 31 7.97 -4.14 -4.19
C ILE A 31 7.05 -3.00 -3.76
N ALA A 32 5.74 -3.19 -3.79
CA ALA A 32 4.77 -2.23 -3.27
C ALA A 32 4.44 -2.59 -1.82
N PRO A 33 4.87 -1.81 -0.81
CA PRO A 33 4.60 -2.14 0.60
C PRO A 33 3.12 -2.27 0.93
N SER A 34 2.28 -1.51 0.21
CA SER A 34 0.84 -1.65 0.30
C SER A 34 0.38 -3.04 -0.10
N ASP A 35 0.89 -3.61 -1.19
CA ASP A 35 0.46 -4.91 -1.71
C ASP A 35 1.06 -6.07 -0.89
N TYR A 36 2.39 -6.15 -0.79
CA TYR A 36 3.06 -7.31 -0.19
C TYR A 36 2.94 -7.40 1.35
N HIS A 37 2.55 -6.31 2.02
CA HIS A 37 2.50 -6.27 3.49
C HIS A 37 1.15 -5.82 4.02
N LEU A 38 0.69 -4.61 3.67
CA LEU A 38 -0.54 -4.07 4.25
C LEU A 38 -1.78 -4.83 3.79
N PHE A 39 -2.01 -4.90 2.48
CA PHE A 39 -3.15 -5.56 1.88
C PHE A 39 -3.07 -7.07 2.00
N LEU A 40 -1.88 -7.66 1.99
CA LEU A 40 -1.71 -9.06 2.34
C LEU A 40 -2.21 -9.36 3.77
N SER A 41 -1.81 -8.54 4.75
CA SER A 41 -2.32 -8.68 6.13
C SER A 41 -3.83 -8.44 6.22
N MET A 42 -4.34 -7.48 5.45
CA MET A 42 -5.77 -7.17 5.41
C MET A 42 -6.58 -8.31 4.80
N ALA A 43 -6.14 -8.89 3.68
CA ALA A 43 -6.78 -10.02 3.03
C ALA A 43 -6.85 -11.23 3.97
N ASN A 44 -5.77 -11.50 4.70
CA ASN A 44 -5.75 -12.56 5.71
C ASN A 44 -6.78 -12.30 6.84
N ALA A 45 -6.90 -11.05 7.30
CA ALA A 45 -7.87 -10.67 8.32
C ALA A 45 -9.32 -10.66 7.81
N LEU A 46 -9.53 -10.43 6.52
CA LEU A 46 -10.83 -10.49 5.85
C LEU A 46 -11.27 -11.92 5.54
N GLY A 47 -10.40 -12.92 5.69
CA GLY A 47 -10.72 -14.33 5.45
C GLY A 47 -11.94 -14.78 6.28
N GLY A 48 -13.11 -14.87 5.63
CA GLY A 48 -14.37 -15.27 6.26
C GLY A 48 -15.22 -14.13 6.84
N VAL A 49 -14.78 -12.87 6.73
CA VAL A 49 -15.55 -11.71 7.16
C VAL A 49 -16.55 -11.30 6.07
N LYS A 50 -17.84 -11.18 6.42
CA LYS A 50 -18.87 -10.64 5.53
C LYS A 50 -19.13 -9.17 5.87
N LEU A 51 -18.80 -8.29 4.94
CA LEU A 51 -19.07 -6.86 5.05
C LEU A 51 -20.31 -6.51 4.20
N ASN A 52 -21.45 -6.33 4.85
CA ASN A 52 -22.75 -6.25 4.17
C ASN A 52 -23.19 -4.82 3.83
N ALA A 53 -22.53 -3.82 4.40
CA ALA A 53 -22.88 -2.41 4.22
C ALA A 53 -21.63 -1.54 4.27
N LYS A 54 -21.68 -0.39 3.59
CA LYS A 54 -20.58 0.57 3.53
C LYS A 54 -20.09 0.99 4.92
N ASP A 55 -21.01 1.34 5.81
CA ASP A 55 -20.68 1.75 7.18
C ASP A 55 -19.97 0.63 7.96
N GLY A 56 -20.36 -0.63 7.71
CA GLY A 56 -19.69 -1.81 8.26
C GLY A 56 -18.27 -1.98 7.72
N CYS A 57 -18.05 -1.75 6.42
CA CYS A 57 -16.71 -1.74 5.84
C CYS A 57 -15.83 -0.65 6.44
N GLU A 58 -16.35 0.57 6.56
CA GLU A 58 -15.61 1.72 7.08
C GLU A 58 -15.21 1.49 8.53
N LYS A 59 -16.15 1.04 9.37
CA LYS A 59 -15.87 0.68 10.76
C LYS A 59 -14.80 -0.41 10.87
N TRP A 60 -14.94 -1.49 10.10
CA TRP A 60 -13.96 -2.58 10.09
C TRP A 60 -12.57 -2.10 9.68
N LEU A 61 -12.48 -1.24 8.65
CA LEU A 61 -11.21 -0.66 8.21
C LEU A 61 -10.58 0.21 9.31
N SER A 62 -11.36 1.08 9.95
CA SER A 62 -10.90 1.91 11.06
C SER A 62 -10.34 1.05 12.21
N GLU A 63 -11.06 0.00 12.60
CA GLU A 63 -10.61 -0.95 13.62
C GLU A 63 -9.35 -1.72 13.18
N PHE A 64 -9.30 -2.17 11.93
CA PHE A 64 -8.14 -2.89 11.39
C PHE A 64 -6.87 -2.04 11.49
N PHE A 65 -6.92 -0.77 11.08
CA PHE A 65 -5.78 0.13 11.15
C PHE A 65 -5.44 0.54 12.57
N ALA A 66 -6.43 0.83 13.42
CA ALA A 66 -6.20 1.22 14.81
C ALA A 66 -5.52 0.11 15.63
N ASN A 67 -5.76 -1.15 15.27
CA ASN A 67 -5.16 -2.31 15.92
C ASN A 67 -3.76 -2.67 15.40
N LYS A 68 -3.20 -1.94 14.43
CA LYS A 68 -1.81 -2.15 13.97
C LYS A 68 -0.86 -1.30 14.79
N GLU A 69 0.12 -1.95 15.41
CA GLU A 69 1.20 -1.26 16.08
C GLU A 69 2.11 -0.51 15.10
N ARG A 70 2.83 0.50 15.58
CA ARG A 70 3.80 1.24 14.77
C ARG A 70 4.81 0.33 14.06
N GLY A 71 5.32 -0.68 14.78
CA GLY A 71 6.29 -1.64 14.25
C GLY A 71 5.77 -2.46 13.06
N PHE A 72 4.45 -2.63 12.93
CA PHE A 72 3.85 -3.27 11.76
C PHE A 72 4.12 -2.44 10.50
N TYR A 73 3.89 -1.12 10.55
CA TYR A 73 4.09 -0.24 9.39
C TYR A 73 5.57 -0.06 9.07
N GLU A 74 6.39 0.20 10.08
CA GLU A 74 7.84 0.34 9.93
C GLU A 74 8.45 -0.93 9.34
N GLY A 75 8.10 -2.11 9.88
CA GLY A 75 8.57 -3.39 9.38
C GLY A 75 8.14 -3.67 7.93
N GLY A 76 6.99 -3.16 7.50
CA GLY A 76 6.55 -3.24 6.10
C GLY A 76 7.49 -2.46 5.17
N ILE A 77 7.81 -1.22 5.52
CA ILE A 77 8.67 -0.33 4.72
C ILE A 77 10.13 -0.79 4.75
N MET A 78 10.63 -1.23 5.91
CA MET A 78 12.02 -1.66 6.08
C MET A 78 12.37 -2.96 5.33
N LYS A 79 11.37 -3.67 4.78
CA LYS A 79 11.58 -4.81 3.87
C LYS A 79 11.89 -4.40 2.43
N LEU A 80 11.75 -3.12 2.06
CA LEU A 80 12.02 -2.66 0.69
C LEU A 80 13.45 -2.94 0.23
N PRO A 81 14.52 -2.64 1.00
CA PRO A 81 15.89 -2.87 0.55
C PRO A 81 16.19 -4.34 0.23
N SER A 82 15.71 -5.27 1.05
CA SER A 82 15.92 -6.70 0.80
C SER A 82 15.13 -7.20 -0.41
N ARG A 83 13.90 -6.70 -0.61
CA ARG A 83 13.08 -7.03 -1.79
C ARG A 83 13.69 -6.48 -3.08
N TRP A 84 14.22 -5.26 -3.07
CA TRP A 84 14.94 -4.72 -4.23
C TRP A 84 16.17 -5.54 -4.57
N LYS A 85 16.91 -5.99 -3.55
CA LYS A 85 18.06 -6.87 -3.75
C LYS A 85 17.67 -8.19 -4.43
N GLN A 86 16.58 -8.82 -3.99
CA GLN A 86 16.05 -10.06 -4.58
C GLN A 86 15.58 -9.95 -6.03
N ILE A 87 15.32 -8.74 -6.55
CA ILE A 87 14.94 -8.54 -7.96
C ILE A 87 16.17 -8.39 -8.85
N ILE A 88 17.27 -7.89 -8.29
CA ILE A 88 18.51 -7.65 -9.02
C ILE A 88 19.36 -8.94 -9.06
N GLU A 89 19.30 -9.75 -8.02
CA GLU A 89 19.95 -11.07 -7.92
C GLU A 89 19.16 -12.15 -8.67
#